data_AF-A0A7Y5CPS4-F1
#
_entry.id   AF-A0A7Y5CPS4-F1
#
_cell.length_a   1.000
_cell.length_b   1.000
_cell.length_c   1.000
_cell.angle_alpha   90.00
_cell.angle_beta   90.00
_cell.angle_gamma   90.00
#
_symmetry.space_group_name_H-M   'P 1'
#
loop_
_entity.id
_entity.type
_entity.pdbx_description
1 polymer ?
#
loop_
_entity_poly.entity_id
_entity_poly.type
_entity_poly.pdbx_seq_one_letter_code
_entity_poly.pdbx_strand_id
1 'polypeptide(L)' 'MVTVKVVWRDTGKPAKGSRVVIGFDGFTRGVTSTEYTDSDGEAHFDAEPGTGEVYVDGNTKYRGHIAGRVVVYI' A
#
# COMPACT_ATOMS: atom_id res chain seq x y z
N MET A 1 -10.21 3.80 -6.65
CA MET A 1 -8.92 4.43 -6.28
C MET A 1 -8.61 4.18 -4.81
N VAL A 2 -7.47 3.55 -4.57
CA VAL A 2 -6.88 3.30 -3.24
C VAL A 2 -5.54 4.03 -3.20
N THR A 3 -5.21 4.64 -2.06
CA THR A 3 -3.91 5.26 -1.82
C THR A 3 -3.27 4.59 -0.61
N VAL A 4 -2.02 4.16 -0.76
CA VAL A 4 -1.20 3.67 0.35
C VAL A 4 -0.17 4.75 0.67
N LYS A 5 -0.21 5.27 1.90
CA LYS A 5 0.80 6.20 2.42
C LYS A 5 1.80 5.42 3.28
N VAL A 6 3.08 5.53 2.94
CA VAL A 6 4.18 4.88 3.66
C VAL A 6 4.97 5.94 4.43
N VAL A 7 5.16 5.68 5.72
CA VAL A 7 5.83 6.60 6.64
C VAL A 7 6.92 5.86 7.40
N TRP A 8 8.12 6.45 7.48
CA TRP A 8 9.20 5.97 8.34
C TRP A 8 8.82 6.11 9.81
N ARG A 9 8.76 5.00 10.57
CA ARG A 9 8.28 5.02 11.96
C ARG A 9 9.15 5.88 12.89
N ASP A 10 10.45 5.83 12.68
CA ASP A 10 11.48 6.51 13.48
C ASP A 10 11.48 8.03 13.31
N THR A 11 11.24 8.51 12.09
CA THR A 11 11.29 9.96 11.77
C THR A 11 9.93 10.60 11.56
N GLY A 12 8.87 9.81 11.36
CA GLY A 12 7.56 10.28 10.93
C GLY A 12 7.52 10.88 9.52
N LYS A 13 8.62 10.77 8.76
CA LYS A 13 8.74 11.35 7.42
C LYS A 13 8.15 10.42 6.36
N PRO A 14 7.64 10.99 5.25
CA PRO A 14 7.24 10.19 4.10
C PRO A 14 8.38 9.32 3.57
N ALA A 15 8.08 8.05 3.28
CA ALA A 15 9.02 7.15 2.63
C ALA A 15 8.84 7.23 1.12
N LYS A 16 9.75 7.90 0.42
CA LYS A 16 9.77 8.03 -1.04
C LYS A 16 10.48 6.84 -1.69
N GLY A 17 9.94 6.35 -2.80
CA GLY A 17 10.56 5.32 -3.64
C GLY A 17 10.42 3.89 -3.10
N SER A 18 9.71 3.68 -2.00
CA SER A 18 9.32 2.35 -1.53
C SER A 18 8.37 1.69 -2.52
N ARG A 19 8.62 0.41 -2.78
CA ARG A 19 7.83 -0.44 -3.67
C ARG A 19 6.58 -0.91 -2.94
N VAL A 20 5.40 -0.63 -3.47
CA VAL A 20 4.10 -0.99 -2.87
C VAL A 20 3.32 -1.91 -3.80
N VAL A 21 2.74 -2.96 -3.21
CA VAL A 21 1.88 -3.93 -3.90
C VAL A 21 0.69 -4.24 -2.99
N ILE A 22 -0.52 -4.39 -3.55
CA ILE A 22 -1.71 -4.81 -2.82
C ILE A 22 -2.11 -6.22 -3.29
N GLY A 23 -2.26 -7.16 -2.36
CA GLY A 23 -2.88 -8.45 -2.62
C GLY A 23 -4.29 -8.47 -2.05
N PHE A 24 -5.31 -8.62 -2.89
CA PHE A 24 -6.69 -8.71 -2.46
C PHE A 24 -7.11 -10.17 -2.22
N ASP A 25 -7.86 -10.40 -1.16
CA ASP A 25 -8.47 -11.70 -0.87
C ASP A 25 -9.53 -12.04 -1.92
N GLY A 26 -9.61 -13.32 -2.29
CA GLY A 26 -10.60 -13.85 -3.23
C GLY A 26 -9.99 -14.39 -4.52
N PHE A 27 -10.64 -15.41 -5.09
CA PHE A 27 -10.12 -16.19 -6.21
C PHE A 27 -9.87 -15.36 -7.49
N THR A 28 -10.56 -14.24 -7.66
CA THR A 28 -10.54 -13.43 -8.89
C THR A 28 -9.80 -12.10 -8.76
N ARG A 29 -9.44 -11.64 -7.55
CA ARG A 29 -8.89 -10.28 -7.36
C ARG A 29 -7.36 -10.20 -7.40
N GLY A 30 -6.68 -11.25 -6.93
CA GLY A 30 -5.23 -11.39 -7.11
C GLY A 30 -4.39 -10.23 -6.56
N VAL A 31 -3.25 -9.99 -7.19
CA VAL A 31 -2.24 -9.00 -6.78
C VAL A 31 -2.20 -7.87 -7.80
N THR A 32 -2.17 -6.63 -7.33
CA THR A 32 -2.06 -5.44 -8.20
C THR A 32 -0.69 -5.36 -8.88
N SER A 33 -0.57 -4.48 -9.88
CA SER A 33 0.72 -4.00 -10.34
C SER A 33 1.53 -3.38 -9.19
N THR A 34 2.84 -3.29 -9.41
CA THR A 34 3.75 -2.59 -8.49
C THR A 34 3.66 -1.09 -8.72
N GLU A 35 3.45 -0.35 -7.64
CA GLU A 35 3.54 1.12 -7.63
C GLU A 35 4.68 1.57 -6.71
N TYR A 36 5.17 2.79 -6.92
CA TYR A 36 6.22 3.38 -6.11
C TYR A 36 5.71 4.64 -5.44
N THR A 37 6.10 4.80 -4.18
CA THR A 37 5.75 5.99 -3.41
C THR A 37 6.42 7.25 -3.95
N ASP A 38 5.66 8.32 -4.05
CA ASP A 38 6.15 9.64 -4.46
C ASP A 38 6.85 10.40 -3.30
N SER A 39 7.08 11.71 -3.48
CA SER A 39 7.69 12.56 -2.44
C SER A 39 6.86 12.71 -1.17
N ASP A 40 5.55 12.50 -1.25
CA ASP A 40 4.62 12.54 -0.12
C ASP A 40 4.43 11.15 0.51
N GLY A 41 5.17 10.16 0.02
CA GLY A 41 5.14 8.78 0.49
C GLY A 41 3.90 8.04 0.02
N GLU A 42 3.24 8.50 -1.05
CA GLU A 42 1.97 7.97 -1.51
C GLU A 42 2.14 7.13 -2.78
N ALA A 43 1.52 5.95 -2.78
CA ALA A 43 1.36 5.10 -3.95
C ALA A 43 -0.14 4.98 -4.27
N HIS A 44 -0.51 5.23 -5.52
CA HIS A 44 -1.90 5.29 -5.95
C HIS A 44 -2.25 4.11 -6.86
N PHE A 45 -3.34 3.44 -6.54
CA PHE A 45 -3.83 2.28 -7.26
C PHE A 45 -5.23 2.55 -7.79
N ASP A 46 -5.44 2.30 -9.08
CA ASP A 46 -6.77 2.23 -9.64
C ASP A 46 -7.39 0.85 -9.40
N ALA A 47 -7.72 0.61 -8.13
CA ALA A 47 -8.37 -0.60 -7.67
C ALA A 47 -9.66 -0.25 -6.92
N GLU A 48 -10.61 -1.19 -6.97
CA GLU A 48 -11.78 -1.18 -6.10
C GLU A 48 -11.37 -1.54 -4.65
N PRO A 49 -12.04 -0.96 -3.64
CA PRO A 49 -11.85 -1.36 -2.25
C PRO A 49 -12.08 -2.85 -2.02
N GLY A 50 -11.38 -3.42 -1.04
CA GLY A 50 -11.49 -4.84 -0.70
C GLY A 50 -10.63 -5.25 0.49
N THR A 51 -10.87 -6.45 1.01
CA THR A 51 -10.03 -7.03 2.07
C THR A 51 -8.77 -7.65 1.45
N GLY A 52 -7.63 -7.50 2.12
CA GLY A 52 -6.37 -8.05 1.64
C GLY A 52 -5.16 -7.60 2.45
N GLU A 53 -3.99 -7.64 1.82
CA GLU A 53 -2.70 -7.29 2.38
C GLU A 53 -2.00 -6.21 1.57
N VAL A 54 -1.27 -5.33 2.27
CA VAL A 54 -0.35 -4.35 1.65
C VAL A 54 1.07 -4.80 1.92
N TYR A 55 1.84 -4.93 0.84
CA TYR A 55 3.26 -5.25 0.87
C TYR A 55 4.06 -3.99 0.55
N VAL A 56 5.04 -3.68 1.41
CA VAL A 56 6.02 -2.61 1.18
C VAL A 56 7.41 -3.22 1.16
N ASP A 57 8.13 -3.02 0.06
CA ASP A 57 9.46 -3.58 -0.19
C ASP A 57 9.52 -5.10 0.02
N GLY A 58 8.42 -5.79 -0.31
CA GLY A 58 8.28 -7.25 -0.18
C GLY A 58 7.82 -7.76 1.20
N ASN A 59 7.60 -6.86 2.18
CA ASN A 59 7.16 -7.23 3.52
C ASN A 59 5.69 -6.84 3.73
N THR A 60 4.90 -7.70 4.35
CA THR A 60 3.52 -7.38 4.76
C THR A 60 3.53 -6.29 5.84
N LYS A 61 2.90 -5.16 5.57
CA LYS A 61 2.79 -4.03 6.52
C LYS A 61 1.36 -3.77 6.99
N TYR A 62 0.36 -4.28 6.28
CA TYR A 62 -1.04 -4.18 6.66
C TYR A 62 -1.82 -5.39 6.17
N ARG A 63 -2.82 -5.80 6.95
CA ARG A 63 -3.84 -6.78 6.57
C ARG A 63 -5.19 -6.30 7.07
N GLY A 64 -6.19 -6.28 6.21
CA GLY A 64 -7.53 -5.83 6.56
C GLY A 64 -8.28 -5.26 5.37
N HIS A 65 -9.32 -4.45 5.64
CA HIS A 65 -10.05 -3.77 4.59
C HIS A 65 -9.23 -2.58 4.05
N ILE A 66 -9.03 -2.54 2.74
CA ILE A 66 -8.24 -1.57 2.01
C ILE A 66 -9.21 -0.71 1.19
N ALA A 67 -9.40 0.53 1.62
CA ALA A 67 -10.32 1.48 1.01
C ALA A 67 -9.81 2.91 1.22
N GLY A 68 -10.06 3.81 0.27
CA GLY A 68 -9.66 5.22 0.38
C GLY A 68 -8.16 5.35 0.58
N ARG A 69 -7.73 5.79 1.77
CA ARG A 69 -6.31 5.92 2.15
C ARG A 69 -5.96 5.00 3.31
N VAL A 70 -4.97 4.13 3.10
CA VAL A 70 -4.35 3.30 4.14
C VAL A 70 -2.97 3.85 4.48
N VAL A 71 -2.68 4.06 5.75
CA VAL A 71 -1.37 4.53 6.22
C VAL A 71 -0.63 3.36 6.86
N VAL A 72 0.59 3.11 6.41
CA VAL A 72 1.47 2.06 6.93
C VAL A 72 2.80 2.65 7.37
N TYR A 73 3.35 2.08 8.44
CA TYR A 73 4.62 2.50 9.00
C TYR A 73 5.68 1.45 8.73
N ILE A 74 6.79 1.86 8.13
CA ILE A 74 7.96 1.00 7.89
C ILE A 74 9.06 1.22 8.91
#